data_AF-A0A845TT34-F1
#
_entry.id   AF-A0A845TT34-F1
#
_cell.length_a   1.000
_cell.length_b   1.000
_cell.length_c   1.000
_cell.angle_alpha   90.00
_cell.angle_beta   90.00
_cell.angle_gamma   90.00
#
_symmetry.space_group_name_H-M   'P 1'
#
loop_
_entity.id
_entity.type
_entity.pdbx_description
1 polymer ?
#
loop_
_entity_poly.entity_id
_entity_poly.type
_entity_poly.pdbx_seq_one_letter_code
_entity_poly.pdbx_strand_id
1 'polypeptide(L)'
;MAGCTPSHDWREIRATDGAFSILMPAKPATLTRQIDLDGVKVSMTMMAAEIDNVTYAVGSVELADDSAAKIALLAMKTAMVRNINGAVLREKSAGNTIDLEASGAPAGGAPRLLIARFVSNNKRAYQVIVTGPEKAIAREQVDTFMTSFKLP
;
A
#
# COMPACT_ATOMS: atom_id res chain seq x y z
N MET A 1 32.51 -14.76 11.94
CA MET A 1 31.05 -14.73 11.73
C MET A 1 30.76 -13.46 10.95
N ALA A 2 30.55 -13.58 9.64
CA ALA A 2 30.25 -12.43 8.80
C ALA A 2 28.80 -12.02 9.07
N GLY A 3 28.60 -10.93 9.79
CA GLY A 3 27.29 -10.30 9.89
C GLY A 3 26.96 -9.71 8.52
N CYS A 4 26.21 -10.45 7.70
CA CYS A 4 25.61 -9.90 6.49
C CYS A 4 24.71 -8.75 6.92
N THR A 5 25.15 -7.51 6.67
CA THR A 5 24.30 -6.34 6.75
C THR A 5 23.15 -6.54 5.76
N PRO A 6 21.89 -6.64 6.20
CA PRO A 6 20.79 -6.73 5.25
C PRO A 6 20.76 -5.43 4.44
N SER A 7 20.62 -5.53 3.11
CA SER A 7 20.57 -4.37 2.21
C SER A 7 19.36 -3.45 2.48
N HIS A 8 18.45 -3.85 3.37
CA HIS A 8 17.26 -3.14 3.79
C HIS A 8 17.43 -2.68 5.25
N ASP A 9 17.49 -1.36 5.45
CA ASP A 9 17.51 -0.73 6.78
C ASP A 9 16.07 -0.60 7.28
N TRP A 10 15.49 -1.74 7.67
CA TRP A 10 14.10 -1.80 8.13
C TRP A 10 13.91 -0.95 9.38
N ARG A 11 13.08 0.08 9.26
CA ARG A 11 12.78 1.03 10.34
C ARG A 11 11.30 1.03 10.64
N GLU A 12 10.93 0.94 11.90
CA GLU A 12 9.55 1.16 12.31
C GLU A 12 9.18 2.63 12.11
N ILE A 13 8.12 2.84 11.35
CA ILE A 13 7.49 4.14 11.13
C ILE A 13 6.11 4.12 11.75
N ARG A 14 5.77 5.20 12.44
CA ARG A 14 4.42 5.43 12.95
C ARG A 14 3.83 6.61 12.20
N ALA A 15 2.58 6.45 11.76
CA ALA A 15 1.86 7.54 11.13
C ALA A 15 1.78 8.72 12.10
N THR A 16 1.98 9.94 11.61
CA THR A 16 2.00 11.16 12.44
C THR A 16 0.67 11.42 13.15
N ASP A 17 -0.43 10.91 12.60
CA ASP A 17 -1.78 10.98 13.16
C ASP A 17 -2.17 9.74 13.97
N GLY A 18 -1.21 8.84 14.25
CA GLY A 18 -1.44 7.61 15.02
C GLY A 18 -2.25 6.55 14.29
N ALA A 19 -2.44 6.68 12.97
CA ALA A 19 -3.33 5.80 12.21
C ALA A 19 -2.80 4.36 12.03
N PHE A 20 -1.49 4.17 12.04
CA PHE A 20 -0.84 2.85 11.89
C PHE A 20 0.63 2.87 12.31
N SER A 21 1.23 1.68 12.44
CA SER A 21 2.68 1.49 12.38
C SER A 21 3.06 0.44 11.33
N ILE A 22 4.26 0.56 10.76
CA ILE A 22 4.77 -0.34 9.72
C ILE A 22 6.30 -0.31 9.68
N LEU A 23 6.94 -1.38 9.23
CA LEU A 23 8.36 -1.35 8.87
C LEU A 23 8.53 -0.81 7.46
N MET A 24 9.38 0.19 7.27
CA MET A 24 9.77 0.71 5.95
C MET A 24 11.23 0.32 5.66
N PRO A 25 11.56 -0.02 4.40
CA PRO A 25 12.91 -0.50 4.05
C PRO A 25 13.97 0.61 3.98
N ALA A 26 13.53 1.87 3.89
CA ALA A 26 14.33 3.08 3.95
C ALA A 26 13.47 4.23 4.52
N LYS A 27 14.08 5.41 4.72
CA LYS A 27 13.37 6.61 5.16
C LYS A 27 12.28 6.98 4.14
N PRO A 28 10.99 6.95 4.51
CA PRO A 28 9.93 7.25 3.55
C PRO A 28 9.80 8.75 3.30
N ALA A 29 9.36 9.08 2.09
CA ALA A 29 8.77 10.37 1.78
C ALA A 29 7.28 10.33 2.12
N THR A 30 6.76 11.42 2.70
CA THR A 30 5.33 11.57 3.03
C THR A 30 4.72 12.65 2.15
N LEU A 31 3.56 12.36 1.59
CA LEU A 31 2.82 13.27 0.72
C LEU A 31 1.32 13.17 0.99
N THR A 32 0.68 14.32 1.19
CA THR A 32 -0.78 14.39 1.30
C THR A 32 -1.36 15.00 0.03
N ARG A 33 -2.37 14.35 -0.56
CA ARG A 33 -3.11 14.85 -1.73
C ARG A 33 -4.60 14.65 -1.55
N GLN A 34 -5.40 15.55 -2.10
CA GLN A 34 -6.82 15.27 -2.30
C GLN A 34 -6.97 14.27 -3.44
N ILE A 35 -7.79 13.25 -3.19
CA ILE A 35 -8.23 12.28 -4.19
C ILE A 35 -9.75 12.25 -4.24
N ASP A 36 -10.28 11.86 -5.38
CA ASP A 36 -11.70 11.56 -5.55
C ASP A 36 -11.88 10.04 -5.46
N LEU A 37 -12.64 9.60 -4.45
CA LEU A 37 -13.07 8.22 -4.29
C LEU A 37 -14.57 8.15 -4.61
N ASP A 38 -14.88 7.96 -5.89
CA ASP A 38 -16.25 7.80 -6.39
C ASP A 38 -17.14 9.02 -6.07
N GLY A 39 -16.64 10.22 -6.35
CA GLY A 39 -17.31 11.49 -6.05
C GLY A 39 -17.09 12.02 -4.63
N VAL A 40 -16.48 11.23 -3.75
CA VAL A 40 -16.11 11.66 -2.40
C VAL A 40 -14.68 12.19 -2.39
N LYS A 41 -14.52 13.50 -2.20
CA LYS A 41 -13.20 14.12 -2.05
C LYS A 41 -12.64 13.86 -0.67
N VAL A 42 -11.51 13.17 -0.59
CA VAL A 42 -10.83 12.87 0.68
C VAL A 42 -9.36 13.25 0.60
N SER A 43 -8.80 13.64 1.74
CA SER A 43 -7.36 13.86 1.87
C SER A 43 -6.68 12.53 2.16
N MET A 44 -5.81 12.09 1.26
CA MET A 44 -5.02 10.88 1.40
C MET A 44 -3.58 11.23 1.74
N THR A 45 -3.08 10.64 2.82
CA THR A 45 -1.66 10.72 3.20
C THR A 45 -0.97 9.43 2.76
N MET A 46 0.06 9.56 1.93
CA MET A 46 0.90 8.48 1.42
C MET A 46 2.29 8.57 2.03
N MET A 47 2.80 7.46 2.56
CA MET A 47 4.20 7.27 2.91
C MET A 47 4.80 6.22 1.98
N ALA A 48 5.90 6.56 1.31
CA ALA A 48 6.53 5.66 0.34
C ALA A 48 8.05 5.70 0.45
N ALA A 49 8.67 4.53 0.30
CA ALA A 49 10.12 4.37 0.13
C ALA A 49 10.38 3.46 -1.08
N GLU A 50 11.43 3.74 -1.83
CA GLU A 50 11.83 2.94 -2.98
C GLU A 50 13.25 2.42 -2.79
N ILE A 51 13.45 1.13 -3.05
CA ILE A 51 14.76 0.45 -3.09
C ILE A 51 14.75 -0.51 -4.27
N ASP A 52 15.82 -0.52 -5.07
CA ASP A 52 15.99 -1.45 -6.20
C ASP A 52 14.81 -1.47 -7.19
N ASN A 53 14.23 -0.30 -7.49
CA ASN A 53 13.03 -0.12 -8.34
C ASN A 53 11.75 -0.77 -7.79
N VAL A 54 11.74 -1.12 -6.50
CA VAL A 54 10.55 -1.60 -5.77
C VAL A 54 10.10 -0.51 -4.80
N THR A 55 8.89 -0.01 -5.03
CA THR A 55 8.23 0.95 -4.16
C THR A 55 7.43 0.20 -3.10
N TYR A 56 7.69 0.52 -1.83
CA TYR A 56 6.91 0.11 -0.66
C TYR A 56 6.15 1.33 -0.19
N ALA A 57 4.83 1.23 -0.06
CA ALA A 57 4.01 2.37 0.30
C ALA A 57 2.82 2.00 1.16
N VAL A 58 2.44 2.93 2.04
CA VAL A 58 1.23 2.87 2.82
C VAL A 58 0.47 4.18 2.67
N GLY A 59 -0.82 4.08 2.42
CA GLY A 59 -1.72 5.20 2.32
C GLY A 59 -2.84 5.09 3.33
N SER A 60 -3.23 6.22 3.92
CA SER A 60 -4.37 6.31 4.82
C SER A 60 -5.31 7.44 4.40
N VAL A 61 -6.60 7.20 4.59
CA VAL A 61 -7.67 8.19 4.46
C VAL A 61 -8.56 8.12 5.70
N GLU A 62 -9.02 9.28 6.17
CA GLU A 62 -10.09 9.37 7.17
C GLU A 62 -11.40 9.76 6.49
N LEU A 63 -12.47 9.05 6.84
CA LEU A 63 -13.81 9.15 6.28
C LEU A 63 -14.79 9.61 7.38
N ALA A 64 -16.06 9.82 6.99
CA ALA A 64 -17.11 10.23 7.92
C ALA A 64 -17.41 9.16 8.99
N ASP A 65 -17.48 7.89 8.59
CA ASP A 65 -17.84 6.76 9.45
C ASP A 65 -17.29 5.42 8.91
N ASP A 66 -17.58 4.32 9.62
CA ASP A 66 -17.15 2.95 9.25
C ASP A 66 -17.77 2.44 7.94
N SER A 67 -19.01 2.85 7.63
CA SER A 67 -19.65 2.46 6.36
C SER A 67 -18.96 3.14 5.19
N ALA A 68 -18.65 4.44 5.33
CA ALA A 68 -17.89 5.18 4.35
C ALA A 68 -16.47 4.60 4.14
N ALA A 69 -15.81 4.14 5.22
CA ALA A 69 -14.50 3.50 5.11
C ALA A 69 -14.53 2.19 4.31
N LYS A 70 -15.57 1.35 4.51
CA LYS A 70 -15.77 0.11 3.75
C LYS A 70 -16.04 0.36 2.26
N ILE A 71 -16.81 1.40 1.94
CA ILE A 71 -17.06 1.81 0.55
C ILE A 71 -15.76 2.33 -0.08
N ALA A 72 -15.04 3.21 0.63
CA ALA A 72 -13.77 3.77 0.19
C ALA A 72 -12.74 2.67 -0.12
N LEU A 73 -12.69 1.61 0.68
CA LEU A 73 -11.81 0.46 0.46
C LEU A 73 -11.99 -0.18 -0.94
N LEU A 74 -13.23 -0.38 -1.39
CA LEU A 74 -13.52 -0.92 -2.72
C LEU A 74 -13.17 0.07 -3.84
N ALA A 75 -13.44 1.36 -3.62
CA ALA A 75 -13.07 2.43 -4.56
C ALA A 75 -11.55 2.54 -4.71
N MET A 76 -10.79 2.47 -3.60
CA MET A 76 -9.33 2.49 -3.60
C MET A 76 -8.74 1.30 -4.36
N LYS A 77 -9.27 0.09 -4.11
CA LYS A 77 -8.89 -1.12 -4.86
C LYS A 77 -9.02 -0.90 -6.37
N THR A 78 -10.20 -0.46 -6.79
CA THR A 78 -10.55 -0.26 -8.20
C THR A 78 -9.67 0.82 -8.84
N ALA A 79 -9.52 1.96 -8.15
CA ALA A 79 -8.67 3.05 -8.62
C ALA A 79 -7.21 2.62 -8.77
N MET A 80 -6.70 1.81 -7.85
CA MET A 80 -5.31 1.36 -7.88
C MET A 80 -5.00 0.44 -9.06
N VAL A 81 -5.84 -0.57 -9.29
CA VAL A 81 -5.68 -1.49 -10.43
C VAL A 81 -5.78 -0.71 -11.76
N ARG A 82 -6.71 0.25 -11.83
CA ARG A 82 -6.83 1.14 -13.00
C ARG A 82 -5.60 2.02 -13.21
N ASN A 83 -5.01 2.57 -12.14
CA ASN A 83 -3.85 3.47 -12.25
C ASN A 83 -2.61 2.79 -12.84
N ILE A 84 -2.48 1.47 -12.69
CA ILE A 84 -1.41 0.69 -13.31
C ILE A 84 -1.82 0.10 -14.67
N ASN A 85 -2.99 0.46 -15.21
CA ASN A 85 -3.66 -0.22 -16.34
C ASN A 85 -3.56 -1.75 -16.22
N GLY A 86 -3.84 -2.27 -15.02
CA GLY A 86 -3.56 -3.64 -14.67
C GLY A 86 -4.77 -4.56 -14.72
N ALA A 87 -4.48 -5.85 -14.67
CA ALA A 87 -5.44 -6.91 -14.44
C ALA A 87 -5.14 -7.59 -13.10
N VAL A 88 -6.20 -7.90 -12.35
CA VAL A 88 -6.08 -8.67 -11.11
C VAL A 88 -5.72 -10.11 -11.45
N LEU A 89 -4.62 -10.59 -10.89
CA LEU A 89 -4.14 -11.97 -11.03
C LEU A 89 -4.68 -12.86 -9.92
N ARG A 90 -4.72 -12.32 -8.68
CA ARG A 90 -5.25 -12.98 -7.50
C ARG A 90 -5.95 -11.97 -6.61
N GLU A 91 -7.06 -12.36 -6.01
CA GLU A 91 -7.75 -11.57 -5.00
C GLU A 91 -8.28 -12.49 -3.90
N LYS A 92 -8.16 -12.05 -2.66
CA LYS A 92 -8.74 -12.69 -1.49
C LYS A 92 -9.35 -11.63 -0.59
N SER A 93 -10.62 -11.81 -0.25
CA SER A 93 -11.33 -10.92 0.67
C SER A 93 -11.67 -11.65 1.96
N ALA A 94 -11.47 -11.00 3.11
CA ALA A 94 -11.82 -11.53 4.42
C ALA A 94 -12.20 -10.37 5.36
N GLY A 95 -13.48 -10.31 5.74
CA GLY A 95 -14.01 -9.23 6.58
C GLY A 95 -13.75 -7.85 5.96
N ASN A 96 -13.01 -7.02 6.68
CA ASN A 96 -12.66 -5.65 6.28
C ASN A 96 -11.33 -5.56 5.53
N THR A 97 -10.79 -6.68 5.04
CA THR A 97 -9.49 -6.76 4.37
C THR A 97 -9.64 -7.35 2.97
N ILE A 98 -8.96 -6.76 2.00
CA ILE A 98 -8.79 -7.31 0.66
C ILE A 98 -7.30 -7.37 0.34
N ASP A 99 -6.79 -8.57 0.11
CA ASP A 99 -5.47 -8.82 -0.43
C ASP A 99 -5.59 -9.08 -1.94
N LEU A 100 -4.75 -8.44 -2.74
CA LEU A 100 -4.68 -8.70 -4.18
C LEU A 100 -3.27 -8.65 -4.74
N GLU A 101 -3.10 -9.38 -5.83
CA GLU A 101 -1.96 -9.29 -6.73
C GLU A 101 -2.48 -8.91 -8.11
N ALA A 102 -1.91 -7.88 -8.73
CA ALA A 102 -2.25 -7.42 -10.07
C ALA A 102 -0.99 -7.17 -10.87
N SER A 103 -1.08 -7.27 -12.20
CA SER A 103 0.01 -6.91 -13.10
C SER A 103 -0.49 -5.92 -14.14
N GLY A 104 0.33 -4.93 -14.45
CA GLY A 104 -0.03 -3.88 -15.38
C GLY A 104 1.17 -3.02 -15.79
N ALA A 105 0.96 -2.16 -16.77
CA ALA A 105 1.91 -1.15 -17.18
C ALA A 105 1.20 0.21 -17.21
N PRO A 106 1.60 1.18 -16.36
CA PRO A 106 1.15 2.56 -16.49
C PRO A 106 1.41 3.06 -17.92
N ALA A 107 0.62 4.02 -18.42
CA ALA A 107 0.78 4.50 -19.79
C ALA A 107 2.21 5.05 -20.02
N GLY A 108 2.95 4.45 -20.95
CA GLY A 108 4.36 4.78 -21.20
C GLY A 108 5.36 4.27 -20.15
N GLY A 109 4.89 3.51 -19.16
CA GLY A 109 5.70 2.90 -18.10
C GLY A 109 6.06 1.43 -18.39
N ALA A 110 7.05 0.93 -17.65
CA ALA A 110 7.42 -0.49 -17.70
C ALA A 110 6.35 -1.36 -17.01
N PRO A 111 6.20 -2.65 -17.40
CA PRO A 111 5.38 -3.62 -16.69
C PRO A 111 5.81 -3.74 -15.21
N ARG A 112 4.82 -3.78 -14.32
CA ARG A 112 5.01 -3.90 -12.88
C ARG A 112 4.01 -4.87 -12.28
N LEU A 113 4.47 -5.61 -11.28
CA LEU A 113 3.61 -6.32 -10.36
C LEU A 113 3.18 -5.35 -9.26
N LEU A 114 1.94 -5.51 -8.80
CA LEU A 114 1.37 -4.85 -7.64
C LEU A 114 0.91 -5.93 -6.67
N ILE A 115 1.42 -5.89 -5.45
CA ILE A 115 0.93 -6.69 -4.33
C ILE A 115 0.36 -5.69 -3.34
N ALA A 116 -0.93 -5.79 -3.04
CA ALA A 116 -1.64 -4.80 -2.24
C ALA A 116 -2.54 -5.45 -1.20
N ARG A 117 -2.63 -4.80 -0.04
CA ARG A 117 -3.59 -5.06 1.02
C ARG A 117 -4.38 -3.80 1.28
N PHE A 118 -5.70 -3.88 1.20
CA PHE A 118 -6.61 -2.81 1.57
C PHE A 118 -7.32 -3.20 2.87
N VAL A 119 -7.41 -2.29 3.83
CA VAL A 119 -8.03 -2.54 5.13
C VAL A 119 -8.90 -1.36 5.54
N SER A 120 -10.10 -1.61 6.06
CA SER A 120 -10.91 -0.59 6.74
C SER A 120 -10.97 -0.85 8.24
N ASN A 121 -10.74 0.17 9.04
CA ASN A 121 -10.82 0.11 10.49
C ASN A 121 -11.43 1.40 11.04
N ASN A 122 -12.60 1.28 11.68
CA ASN A 122 -13.42 2.43 12.06
C ASN A 122 -13.64 3.36 10.86
N LYS A 123 -13.56 4.66 11.06
CA LYS A 123 -13.67 5.68 10.01
C LYS A 123 -12.44 5.81 9.10
N ARG A 124 -11.56 4.81 9.02
CA ARG A 124 -10.32 4.90 8.22
C ARG A 124 -10.21 3.75 7.23
N ALA A 125 -9.69 4.07 6.05
CA ALA A 125 -9.28 3.07 5.07
C ALA A 125 -7.79 3.22 4.77
N TYR A 126 -7.15 2.08 4.53
CA TYR A 126 -5.71 1.96 4.34
C TYR A 126 -5.42 1.17 3.06
N GLN A 127 -4.32 1.52 2.41
CA GLN A 127 -3.71 0.71 1.36
C GLN A 127 -2.25 0.45 1.73
N VAL A 128 -1.81 -0.79 1.72
CA VAL A 128 -0.43 -1.21 1.96
C VAL A 128 0.04 -1.93 0.71
N ILE A 129 1.05 -1.40 0.03
CA ILE A 129 1.36 -1.78 -1.34
C ILE A 129 2.85 -1.98 -1.55
N VAL A 130 3.18 -2.97 -2.36
CA VAL A 130 4.50 -3.18 -2.95
C VAL A 130 4.33 -3.22 -4.46
N THR A 131 5.09 -2.41 -5.19
CA THR A 131 5.06 -2.42 -6.65
C THR A 131 6.43 -2.21 -7.28
N GLY A 132 6.69 -2.88 -8.39
CA GLY A 132 7.97 -2.83 -9.09
C GLY A 132 8.03 -3.88 -10.20
N PRO A 133 9.15 -3.98 -10.92
CA PRO A 133 9.39 -5.08 -11.85
C PRO A 133 9.27 -6.42 -11.10
N GLU A 134 8.52 -7.38 -11.63
CA GLU A 134 8.27 -8.66 -10.95
C GLU A 134 9.56 -9.35 -10.50
N LYS A 135 10.61 -9.31 -11.34
CA LYS A 135 11.92 -9.90 -11.06
C LYS A 135 12.69 -9.21 -9.91
N ALA A 136 12.35 -7.97 -9.59
CA ALA A 136 12.98 -7.21 -8.51
C ALA A 136 12.27 -7.41 -7.15
N ILE A 137 11.05 -7.96 -7.15
CA ILE A 137 10.27 -8.14 -5.92
C ILE A 137 10.66 -9.45 -5.23
N ALA A 138 11.41 -9.33 -4.13
CA ALA A 138 11.72 -10.45 -3.25
C ALA A 138 10.54 -10.75 -2.32
N ARG A 139 9.99 -11.97 -2.40
CA ARG A 139 8.79 -12.39 -1.63
C ARG A 139 8.98 -12.28 -0.11
N GLU A 140 10.19 -12.55 0.40
CA GLU A 140 10.53 -12.39 1.81
C GLU A 140 10.40 -10.93 2.29
N GLN A 141 10.82 -9.97 1.46
CA GLN A 141 10.76 -8.54 1.79
C GLN A 141 9.31 -8.03 1.72
N VAL A 142 8.51 -8.57 0.79
CA VAL A 142 7.06 -8.34 0.74
C VAL A 142 6.39 -8.85 2.01
N ASP A 143 6.70 -10.08 2.43
CA ASP A 143 6.11 -10.67 3.64
C ASP A 143 6.46 -9.84 4.88
N THR A 144 7.74 -9.48 5.03
CA THR A 144 8.22 -8.60 6.11
C THR A 144 7.43 -7.28 6.15
N PHE A 145 7.28 -6.62 5.00
CA PHE A 145 6.53 -5.37 4.90
C PHE A 145 5.05 -5.56 5.25
N MET A 146 4.37 -6.51 4.60
CA MET A 146 2.92 -6.71 4.71
C MET A 146 2.49 -7.18 6.11
N THR A 147 3.30 -8.01 6.76
CA THR A 147 3.02 -8.52 8.12
C THR A 147 3.37 -7.50 9.21
N SER A 148 4.26 -6.54 8.92
CA SER A 148 4.62 -5.49 9.88
C SER A 148 3.55 -4.41 10.07
N PHE A 149 2.58 -4.30 9.15
CA PHE A 149 1.52 -3.30 9.24
C PHE A 149 0.58 -3.60 10.42
N LYS A 150 0.47 -2.63 11.32
CA LYS A 150 -0.37 -2.71 12.52
C LYS A 150 -1.28 -1.49 12.60
N LEU A 151 -2.52 -1.75 12.99
CA LEU A 151 -3.52 -0.74 13.33
C LEU A 151 -3.53 -0.54 14.85
N PRO A 152 -3.89 0.66 15.32
CA PRO A 152 -4.02 0.95 16.75
C PRO A 152 -5.14 0.13 17.42
#